data_AF-Q3SLJ2-F1
#
_entry.id   AF-Q3SLJ2-F1
#
_cell.length_a   1.000
_cell.length_b   1.000
_cell.length_c   1.000
_cell.angle_alpha   90.00
_cell.angle_beta   90.00
_cell.angle_gamma   90.00
#
_symmetry.space_group_name_H-M   'P 1'
#
loop_
_entity.id
_entity.type
_entity.pdbx_description
1 polymer ?
#
loop_
_entity_poly.entity_id
_entity_poly.type
_entity_poly.pdbx_seq_one_letter_code
_entity_poly.pdbx_strand_id
1 'polypeptide(L)'
;MPLPISLRAALACAVLLSLFGCSGSKLVARGAGPLIEHGVRAMNRETDIELARASLPAQLKMIEALLLADPGNGAYRVQAAMGFHGYALGFVEADDPARALALYERAREHAFLALETDAGLTRAALLGDLTGLDAALARLDTEAAPALFWAASAWAKWIELQLDEPARLDELPRVEHMMRRVLQLDETYYHGGAHVFFGVYYGGRAPMFGGDFARAETHFARARALAPGFQWVDVYRARYLLRQRGEREAFHAALTAVRAAAAAADPELNLANALARKQAEALLAQEEELF
;
A
#
# COMPACT_ATOMS: atom_id res chain seq x y z
N MET A 1 9.28 61.79 7.06
CA MET A 1 10.54 61.74 6.29
C MET A 1 10.63 60.40 5.59
N PRO A 2 10.89 60.34 4.28
CA PRO A 2 11.12 59.07 3.59
C PRO A 2 12.41 58.42 4.08
N LEU A 3 12.38 57.11 4.35
CA LEU A 3 13.56 56.33 4.70
C LEU A 3 14.63 56.44 3.59
N PRO A 4 15.94 56.52 3.94
CA PRO A 4 17.01 56.61 2.96
C PRO A 4 17.04 55.36 2.06
N ILE A 5 17.39 55.56 0.78
CA ILE A 5 17.35 54.53 -0.28
C ILE A 5 18.16 53.27 0.12
N SER A 6 19.27 53.45 0.83
CA SER A 6 20.11 52.37 1.35
C SER A 6 19.40 51.50 2.40
N LEU A 7 18.55 52.08 3.25
CA LEU A 7 17.79 51.33 4.25
C LEU A 7 16.61 50.58 3.61
N ARG A 8 16.00 51.14 2.56
CA ARG A 8 14.97 50.46 1.75
C ARG A 8 15.55 49.27 0.99
N ALA A 9 16.74 49.41 0.42
CA ALA A 9 17.45 48.33 -0.25
C ALA A 9 17.87 47.21 0.73
N ALA A 10 18.35 47.57 1.93
CA ALA A 10 18.67 46.60 2.97
C ALA A 10 17.44 45.84 3.48
N LEU A 11 16.30 46.52 3.67
CA LEU A 11 15.03 45.87 4.03
C LEU A 11 14.52 44.95 2.92
N ALA A 12 14.60 45.37 1.66
CA ALA A 12 14.21 44.54 0.51
C ALA A 12 15.08 43.29 0.38
N CYS A 13 16.40 43.42 0.62
CA CYS A 13 17.33 42.30 0.59
C CYS A 13 17.10 41.33 1.77
N ALA A 14 16.81 41.84 2.96
CA ALA A 14 16.46 41.03 4.13
C ALA A 14 15.11 40.30 3.95
N VAL A 15 14.13 40.93 3.28
CA VAL A 15 12.84 40.32 2.93
C VAL A 15 13.01 39.27 1.82
N LEU A 16 13.88 39.50 0.83
CA LEU A 16 14.21 38.48 -0.18
C LEU A 16 14.90 37.27 0.44
N LEU A 17 15.86 37.48 1.35
CA LEU A 17 16.57 36.40 2.06
C LEU A 17 15.67 35.59 3.00
N SER A 18 14.65 36.21 3.62
CA SER A 18 13.71 35.49 4.48
C SER A 18 12.69 34.63 3.71
N LEU A 19 12.43 34.93 2.44
CA LEU A 19 11.59 34.09 1.57
C LEU A 19 12.27 32.79 1.13
N PHE A 20 13.61 32.72 1.14
CA PHE A 20 14.34 31.51 0.76
C PHE A 20 14.45 30.47 1.90
N GLY A 21 14.29 30.87 3.16
CA GLY A 21 14.51 29.98 4.31
C GLY A 21 13.52 28.82 4.44
N CYS A 22 12.22 29.07 4.23
CA CYS A 22 11.18 28.03 4.26
C CYS A 22 10.93 27.37 2.89
N SER A 23 11.39 28.00 1.81
CA SER A 23 11.21 27.53 0.43
C SER A 23 12.36 26.64 -0.04
N GLY A 24 13.58 26.87 0.46
CA GLY A 24 14.78 26.14 0.06
C GLY A 24 14.73 24.64 0.40
N SER A 25 14.31 24.28 1.62
CA SER A 25 14.17 22.88 2.02
C SER A 25 13.12 22.14 1.18
N LYS A 26 11.98 22.78 0.89
CA LYS A 26 10.94 22.24 0.01
C LYS A 26 11.44 22.07 -1.42
N LEU A 27 12.20 23.04 -1.95
CA LEU A 27 12.78 22.97 -3.28
C LEU A 27 13.76 21.80 -3.40
N VAL A 28 14.65 21.63 -2.41
CA VAL A 28 15.58 20.48 -2.35
C VAL A 28 14.79 19.17 -2.26
N ALA A 29 13.79 19.11 -1.38
CA ALA A 29 12.98 17.90 -1.22
C ALA A 29 12.27 17.52 -2.51
N ARG A 30 11.66 18.48 -3.22
CA ARG A 30 11.01 18.25 -4.52
C ARG A 30 12.01 17.89 -5.62
N GLY A 31 13.20 18.49 -5.60
CA GLY A 31 14.28 18.16 -6.53
C GLY A 31 14.77 16.71 -6.43
N ALA A 32 14.58 16.07 -5.27
CA ALA A 32 14.90 14.65 -5.07
C ALA A 32 13.88 13.69 -5.71
N GLY A 33 12.74 14.18 -6.23
CA GLY A 33 11.62 13.35 -6.70
C GLY A 33 12.03 12.24 -7.69
N PRO A 34 12.73 12.58 -8.80
CA PRO A 34 13.20 11.58 -9.75
C PRO A 34 14.15 10.53 -9.14
N LEU A 35 14.97 10.92 -8.16
CA LEU A 35 15.86 9.98 -7.48
C LEU A 35 15.07 8.98 -6.62
N ILE A 36 14.02 9.45 -5.94
CA ILE A 36 13.12 8.58 -5.19
C ILE A 36 12.41 7.60 -6.12
N GLU A 37 11.88 8.07 -7.25
CA GLU A 37 11.24 7.21 -8.26
C GLU A 37 12.21 6.15 -8.81
N HIS A 38 13.43 6.54 -9.16
CA HIS A 38 14.46 5.60 -9.60
C HIS A 38 14.87 4.61 -8.51
N GLY A 39 14.91 5.05 -7.24
CA GLY A 39 15.18 4.18 -6.09
C GLY A 39 14.11 3.10 -5.92
N VAL A 40 12.82 3.48 -6.03
CA VAL A 40 11.69 2.53 -6.00
C VAL A 40 11.81 1.52 -7.14
N ARG A 41 12.11 1.99 -8.36
CA ARG A 41 12.33 1.11 -9.52
C ARG A 41 13.49 0.14 -9.30
N ALA A 42 14.62 0.62 -8.77
CA ALA A 42 15.77 -0.22 -8.46
C ALA A 42 15.42 -1.27 -7.39
N MET A 43 14.67 -0.88 -6.37
CA MET A 43 14.20 -1.79 -5.32
C MET A 43 13.25 -2.86 -5.86
N ASN A 44 12.28 -2.49 -6.70
CA ASN A 44 11.36 -3.45 -7.32
C ASN A 44 12.08 -4.49 -8.19
N ARG A 45 13.17 -4.09 -8.82
CA ARG A 45 14.03 -4.96 -9.65
C ARG A 45 14.97 -5.85 -8.86
N GLU A 46 15.11 -5.60 -7.56
CA GLU A 46 15.99 -6.37 -6.69
C GLU A 46 15.59 -7.84 -6.66
N THR A 47 16.57 -8.72 -6.80
CA THR A 47 16.40 -10.17 -6.78
C THR A 47 16.87 -10.79 -5.48
N ASP A 48 17.74 -10.11 -4.74
CA ASP A 48 18.20 -10.52 -3.41
C ASP A 48 17.26 -9.95 -2.33
N ILE A 49 16.43 -10.84 -1.77
CA ILE A 49 15.46 -10.52 -0.72
C ILE A 49 16.15 -9.98 0.54
N GLU A 50 17.35 -10.46 0.88
CA GLU A 50 18.05 -10.05 2.10
C GLU A 50 18.72 -8.69 1.91
N LEU A 51 19.23 -8.39 0.72
CA LEU A 51 19.66 -7.04 0.38
C LEU A 51 18.49 -6.03 0.41
N ALA A 52 17.33 -6.41 -0.14
CA ALA A 52 16.12 -5.60 -0.06
C ALA A 52 15.69 -5.36 1.40
N ARG A 53 15.65 -6.42 2.22
CA ARG A 53 15.34 -6.36 3.66
C ARG A 53 16.22 -5.37 4.41
N ALA A 54 17.53 -5.39 4.14
CA ALA A 54 18.51 -4.51 4.78
C ALA A 54 18.41 -3.05 4.28
N SER A 55 17.99 -2.84 3.04
CA SER A 55 18.00 -1.52 2.39
C SER A 55 16.72 -0.70 2.62
N LEU A 56 15.56 -1.35 2.71
CA LEU A 56 14.27 -0.68 2.82
C LEU A 56 14.14 0.24 4.05
N PRO A 57 14.60 -0.13 5.27
CA PRO A 57 14.49 0.74 6.43
C PRO A 57 15.17 2.10 6.25
N ALA A 58 16.37 2.13 5.65
CA ALA A 58 17.10 3.36 5.40
C ALA A 58 16.39 4.23 4.35
N GLN A 59 15.88 3.61 3.28
CA GLN A 59 15.10 4.33 2.26
C GLN A 59 13.80 4.92 2.81
N LEU A 60 13.09 4.19 3.67
CA LEU A 60 11.89 4.72 4.35
C LEU A 60 12.22 5.93 5.22
N LYS A 61 13.34 5.89 5.95
CA LYS A 61 13.79 7.03 6.75
C LYS A 61 14.20 8.22 5.90
N MET A 62 14.78 7.99 4.72
CA MET A 62 15.07 9.05 3.75
C MET A 62 13.78 9.72 3.26
N ILE A 63 12.74 8.95 2.91
CA ILE A 63 11.44 9.50 2.50
C ILE A 63 10.81 10.32 3.64
N GLU A 64 10.83 9.80 4.88
CA GLU A 64 10.34 10.56 6.05
C GLU A 64 11.14 11.85 6.27
N ALA A 65 12.46 11.84 6.08
CA ALA A 65 13.28 13.04 6.17
C ALA A 65 12.90 14.09 5.10
N LEU A 66 12.60 13.65 3.87
CA LEU A 66 12.07 14.52 2.82
C LEU A 66 10.68 15.07 3.17
N LEU A 67 9.83 14.28 3.83
CA LEU A 67 8.52 14.71 4.33
C LEU A 67 8.62 15.71 5.48
N LEU A 68 9.70 15.69 6.29
CA LEU A 68 9.96 16.76 7.26
C LEU A 68 10.29 18.08 6.56
N ALA A 69 10.93 18.03 5.38
CA ALA A 69 11.26 19.21 4.59
C ALA A 69 10.07 19.73 3.75
N ASP A 70 9.25 18.83 3.19
CA ASP A 70 8.01 19.16 2.49
C ASP A 70 6.82 18.30 2.97
N PRO A 71 6.18 18.67 4.10
CA PRO A 71 5.08 17.90 4.67
C PRO A 71 3.84 17.80 3.77
N GLY A 72 3.70 18.69 2.78
CA GLY A 72 2.59 18.68 1.83
C GLY A 72 2.84 17.80 0.60
N ASN A 73 3.95 17.06 0.53
CA ASN A 73 4.27 16.26 -0.64
C ASN A 73 3.51 14.92 -0.61
N GLY A 74 2.32 14.88 -1.19
CA GLY A 74 1.49 13.69 -1.20
C GLY A 74 2.09 12.50 -1.97
N ALA A 75 2.87 12.74 -3.02
CA ALA A 75 3.61 11.66 -3.71
C ALA A 75 4.56 10.93 -2.76
N TYR A 76 5.36 11.65 -1.96
CA TYR A 76 6.22 11.03 -0.93
C TYR A 76 5.42 10.34 0.17
N ARG A 77 4.23 10.84 0.52
CA ARG A 77 3.35 10.16 1.47
C ARG A 77 2.84 8.84 0.91
N VAL A 78 2.44 8.78 -0.36
CA VAL A 78 2.05 7.53 -1.03
C VAL A 78 3.22 6.56 -1.08
N GLN A 79 4.43 7.02 -1.41
CA GLN A 79 5.63 6.17 -1.40
C GLN A 79 5.97 5.63 0.00
N ALA A 80 5.86 6.46 1.04
CA ALA A 80 6.02 6.02 2.42
C ALA A 80 4.97 4.97 2.80
N ALA A 81 3.70 5.18 2.43
CA ALA A 81 2.62 4.23 2.69
C ALA A 81 2.88 2.88 2.02
N MET A 82 3.18 2.88 0.72
CA MET A 82 3.55 1.69 -0.04
C MET A 82 4.76 0.97 0.57
N GLY A 83 5.83 1.71 0.88
CA GLY A 83 7.06 1.13 1.40
C GLY A 83 6.91 0.54 2.80
N PHE A 84 6.21 1.23 3.73
CA PHE A 84 5.93 0.69 5.06
C PHE A 84 5.02 -0.54 4.99
N HIS A 85 4.00 -0.51 4.14
CA HIS A 85 3.12 -1.65 3.90
C HIS A 85 3.91 -2.85 3.35
N GLY A 86 4.67 -2.65 2.27
CA GLY A 86 5.46 -3.71 1.64
C GLY A 86 6.56 -4.25 2.56
N TYR A 87 7.22 -3.39 3.33
CA TYR A 87 8.23 -3.83 4.30
C TYR A 87 7.62 -4.67 5.43
N ALA A 88 6.47 -4.25 5.97
CA ALA A 88 5.76 -5.01 6.97
C ALA A 88 5.35 -6.39 6.44
N LEU A 89 4.71 -6.44 5.26
CA LEU A 89 4.23 -7.66 4.63
C LEU A 89 5.36 -8.65 4.30
N GLY A 90 6.43 -8.18 3.64
CA GLY A 90 7.49 -9.05 3.14
C GLY A 90 8.47 -9.56 4.21
N PHE A 91 8.65 -8.78 5.29
CA PHE A 91 9.81 -8.95 6.17
C PHE A 91 9.52 -8.94 7.66
N VAL A 92 8.36 -8.47 8.12
CA VAL A 92 8.10 -8.28 9.56
C VAL A 92 6.92 -9.09 10.05
N GLU A 93 5.80 -9.12 9.31
CA GLU A 93 4.52 -9.69 9.77
C GLU A 93 4.61 -11.12 10.28
N ALA A 94 5.33 -11.99 9.57
CA ALA A 94 5.43 -13.40 9.93
C ALA A 94 6.21 -13.64 11.24
N ASP A 95 7.22 -12.81 11.51
CA ASP A 95 8.14 -12.99 12.63
C ASP A 95 7.73 -12.17 13.87
N ASP A 96 7.14 -11.00 13.66
CA ASP A 96 6.74 -10.06 14.71
C ASP A 96 5.44 -9.31 14.31
N PRO A 97 4.27 -9.94 14.51
CA PRO A 97 2.98 -9.34 14.18
C PRO A 97 2.70 -8.01 14.90
N ALA A 98 3.17 -7.87 16.15
CA ALA A 98 2.98 -6.65 16.93
C ALA A 98 3.76 -5.46 16.32
N ARG A 99 5.00 -5.69 15.88
CA ARG A 99 5.76 -4.68 15.14
C ARG A 99 5.15 -4.39 13.77
N ALA A 100 4.68 -5.41 13.06
CA ALA A 100 4.02 -5.21 11.77
C ALA A 100 2.75 -4.36 11.90
N LEU A 101 1.97 -4.54 12.97
CA LEU A 101 0.79 -3.73 13.26
C LEU A 101 1.12 -2.23 13.31
N ALA A 102 2.17 -1.85 14.03
CA ALA A 102 2.62 -0.45 14.12
C ALA A 102 3.13 0.11 12.77
N LEU A 103 3.69 -0.74 11.91
CA LEU A 103 4.16 -0.35 10.57
C LEU A 103 2.98 -0.16 9.60
N TYR A 104 1.97 -1.03 9.64
CA TYR A 104 0.75 -0.86 8.85
C TYR A 104 -0.05 0.36 9.29
N GLU A 105 -0.11 0.65 10.59
CA GLU A 105 -0.68 1.90 11.07
C GLU A 105 0.07 3.10 10.46
N ARG A 106 1.40 3.11 10.54
CA ARG A 106 2.20 4.20 9.94
C ARG A 106 1.97 4.35 8.44
N ALA A 107 1.86 3.23 7.71
CA ALA A 107 1.51 3.23 6.28
C ALA A 107 0.14 3.89 6.04
N ARG A 108 -0.88 3.49 6.81
CA ARG A 108 -2.23 4.07 6.76
C ARG A 108 -2.20 5.57 7.01
N GLU A 109 -1.47 6.01 8.04
CA GLU A 109 -1.37 7.41 8.43
C GLU A 109 -0.74 8.28 7.33
N HIS A 110 0.30 7.79 6.65
CA HIS A 110 0.86 8.48 5.49
C HIS A 110 -0.16 8.60 4.36
N ALA A 111 -0.84 7.52 4.01
CA ALA A 111 -1.82 7.53 2.93
C ALA A 111 -3.05 8.41 3.24
N PHE A 112 -3.51 8.44 4.50
CA PHE A 112 -4.59 9.33 4.94
C PHE A 112 -4.20 10.80 4.76
N LEU A 113 -2.96 11.15 5.13
CA LEU A 113 -2.45 12.51 4.93
C LEU A 113 -2.30 12.87 3.44
N ALA A 114 -1.97 11.90 2.58
CA ALA A 114 -1.96 12.11 1.13
C ALA A 114 -3.37 12.38 0.60
N LEU A 115 -4.35 11.57 1.01
CA LEU A 115 -5.77 11.76 0.66
C LEU A 115 -6.30 13.13 1.10
N GLU A 116 -5.93 13.57 2.29
CA GLU A 116 -6.36 14.87 2.80
C GLU A 116 -5.71 16.03 2.05
N THR A 117 -4.40 15.94 1.77
CA THR A 117 -3.64 17.01 1.12
C THR A 117 -3.96 17.15 -0.36
N ASP A 118 -4.05 16.03 -1.07
CA ASP A 118 -4.13 16.03 -2.54
C ASP A 118 -5.57 15.91 -3.03
N ALA A 119 -6.42 15.17 -2.32
CA ALA A 119 -7.78 14.85 -2.76
C ALA A 119 -8.89 15.46 -1.89
N GLY A 120 -8.53 16.19 -0.83
CA GLY A 120 -9.48 16.82 0.10
C GLY A 120 -10.35 15.84 0.89
N LEU A 121 -9.97 14.55 0.92
CA LEU A 121 -10.67 13.53 1.72
C LEU A 121 -10.09 13.52 3.12
N THR A 122 -10.76 14.23 4.03
CA THR A 122 -10.29 14.42 5.40
C THR A 122 -10.40 13.14 6.23
N ARG A 123 -9.57 13.04 7.28
CA ARG A 123 -9.71 11.98 8.29
C ARG A 123 -11.12 11.90 8.87
N ALA A 124 -11.76 13.03 9.12
CA ALA A 124 -13.12 13.07 9.65
C ALA A 124 -14.13 12.40 8.70
N ALA A 125 -13.98 12.59 7.38
CA ALA A 125 -14.81 11.90 6.39
C ALA A 125 -14.50 10.39 6.33
N LEU A 126 -13.22 10.00 6.41
CA LEU A 126 -12.81 8.59 6.45
C LEU A 126 -13.36 7.83 7.66
N LEU A 127 -13.38 8.47 8.83
CA LEU A 127 -13.82 7.88 10.09
C LEU A 127 -15.31 8.14 10.39
N GLY A 128 -16.01 8.89 9.55
CA GLY A 128 -17.43 9.21 9.70
C GLY A 128 -18.35 8.02 9.45
N ASP A 129 -19.64 8.31 9.30
CA ASP A 129 -20.61 7.31 8.86
C ASP A 129 -20.42 6.92 7.39
N LEU A 130 -20.92 5.75 6.99
CA LEU A 130 -20.72 5.22 5.64
C LEU A 130 -21.39 6.08 4.55
N THR A 131 -22.48 6.78 4.86
CA THR A 131 -23.16 7.63 3.87
C THR A 131 -22.32 8.88 3.58
N GLY A 132 -21.79 9.50 4.63
CA GLY A 132 -20.85 10.62 4.51
C GLY A 132 -19.56 10.22 3.79
N LEU A 133 -19.03 9.04 4.11
CA LEU A 133 -17.86 8.48 3.42
C LEU A 133 -18.13 8.27 1.92
N ASP A 134 -19.24 7.64 1.55
CA ASP A 134 -19.59 7.39 0.15
C ASP A 134 -19.74 8.67 -0.66
N ALA A 135 -20.39 9.69 -0.07
CA ALA A 135 -20.49 11.00 -0.68
C ALA A 135 -19.11 11.65 -0.90
N ALA A 136 -18.17 11.48 0.03
CA ALA A 136 -16.82 12.00 -0.10
C ALA A 136 -16.00 11.24 -1.16
N LEU A 137 -16.09 9.89 -1.18
CA LEU A 137 -15.43 9.02 -2.16
C LEU A 137 -15.89 9.28 -3.59
N ALA A 138 -17.18 9.58 -3.79
CA ALA A 138 -17.75 9.83 -5.11
C ALA A 138 -17.13 11.05 -5.83
N ARG A 139 -16.53 11.98 -5.08
CA ARG A 139 -15.89 13.19 -5.62
C ARG A 139 -14.45 12.98 -6.05
N LEU A 140 -13.83 11.85 -5.67
CA LEU A 140 -12.46 11.53 -6.04
C LEU A 140 -12.37 11.26 -7.54
N ASP A 141 -11.20 11.47 -8.13
CA ASP A 141 -10.89 11.06 -9.50
C ASP A 141 -9.72 10.07 -9.50
N THR A 142 -9.26 9.69 -10.69
CA THR A 142 -8.21 8.68 -10.87
C THR A 142 -6.88 9.09 -10.22
N GLU A 143 -6.61 10.39 -10.02
CA GLU A 143 -5.37 10.85 -9.35
C GLU A 143 -5.34 10.44 -7.88
N ALA A 144 -6.49 10.26 -7.24
CA ALA A 144 -6.60 9.81 -5.85
C ALA A 144 -6.43 8.29 -5.69
N ALA A 145 -6.48 7.50 -6.77
CA ALA A 145 -6.46 6.04 -6.71
C ALA A 145 -5.24 5.47 -5.96
N PRO A 146 -3.99 5.98 -6.14
CA PRO A 146 -2.83 5.50 -5.38
C PRO A 146 -2.98 5.67 -3.87
N ALA A 147 -3.31 6.89 -3.42
CA ALA A 147 -3.44 7.18 -2.00
C ALA A 147 -4.61 6.39 -1.38
N LEU A 148 -5.71 6.26 -2.12
CA LEU A 148 -6.88 5.51 -1.67
C LEU A 148 -6.60 4.02 -1.54
N PHE A 149 -5.91 3.43 -2.52
CA PHE A 149 -5.51 2.03 -2.50
C PHE A 149 -4.59 1.75 -1.31
N TRP A 150 -3.52 2.52 -1.11
CA TRP A 150 -2.58 2.26 -0.03
C TRP A 150 -3.18 2.53 1.35
N ALA A 151 -4.08 3.51 1.47
CA ALA A 151 -4.85 3.73 2.69
C ALA A 151 -5.72 2.52 3.02
N ALA A 152 -6.50 2.03 2.06
CA ALA A 152 -7.37 0.88 2.26
C ALA A 152 -6.56 -0.41 2.52
N SER A 153 -5.50 -0.67 1.76
CA SER A 153 -4.65 -1.86 1.92
C SER A 153 -3.95 -1.90 3.28
N ALA A 154 -3.37 -0.78 3.72
CA ALA A 154 -2.75 -0.70 5.05
C ALA A 154 -3.78 -0.85 6.17
N TRP A 155 -4.97 -0.25 6.02
CA TRP A 155 -6.05 -0.41 7.00
C TRP A 155 -6.57 -1.85 7.05
N ALA A 156 -6.72 -2.52 5.91
CA ALA A 156 -7.10 -3.92 5.82
C ALA A 156 -6.14 -4.83 6.59
N LYS A 157 -4.83 -4.67 6.35
CA LYS A 157 -3.80 -5.45 7.06
C LYS A 157 -3.75 -5.14 8.55
N TRP A 158 -3.95 -3.88 8.92
CA TRP A 158 -4.03 -3.49 10.32
C TRP A 158 -5.25 -4.11 11.03
N ILE A 159 -6.40 -4.23 10.37
CA ILE A 159 -7.57 -4.95 10.87
C ILE A 159 -7.30 -6.46 10.93
N GLU A 160 -6.68 -7.03 9.88
CA GLU A 160 -6.40 -8.47 9.79
C GLU A 160 -5.53 -8.98 10.96
N LEU A 161 -4.59 -8.16 11.44
CA LEU A 161 -3.75 -8.51 12.58
C LEU A 161 -4.45 -8.35 13.95
N GLN A 162 -5.73 -7.97 13.97
CA GLN A 162 -6.53 -7.72 15.19
C GLN A 162 -7.96 -8.28 15.04
N LEU A 163 -8.13 -9.42 14.36
CA LEU A 163 -9.47 -9.99 14.10
C LEU A 163 -10.18 -10.51 15.36
N ASP A 164 -9.45 -10.68 16.46
CA ASP A 164 -9.97 -11.01 17.78
C ASP A 164 -10.65 -9.82 18.48
N GLU A 165 -10.46 -8.59 17.98
CA GLU A 165 -11.08 -7.37 18.49
C GLU A 165 -12.34 -7.02 17.69
N PRO A 166 -13.57 -7.21 18.23
CA PRO A 166 -14.80 -7.01 17.47
C PRO A 166 -14.94 -5.59 16.89
N ALA A 167 -14.44 -4.58 17.62
CA ALA A 167 -14.47 -3.18 17.19
C ALA A 167 -13.70 -2.95 15.86
N ARG A 168 -12.71 -3.79 15.53
CA ARG A 168 -11.95 -3.70 14.27
C ARG A 168 -12.76 -4.19 13.08
N LEU A 169 -13.67 -5.13 13.30
CA LEU A 169 -14.55 -5.65 12.24
C LEU A 169 -15.54 -4.57 11.77
N ASP A 170 -15.95 -3.66 12.66
CA ASP A 170 -16.82 -2.53 12.34
C ASP A 170 -16.16 -1.48 11.43
N GLU A 171 -14.83 -1.48 11.36
CA GLU A 171 -14.07 -0.60 10.47
C GLU A 171 -14.01 -1.14 9.03
N LEU A 172 -14.18 -2.44 8.85
CA LEU A 172 -13.95 -3.09 7.56
C LEU A 172 -14.87 -2.64 6.41
N PRO A 173 -16.17 -2.33 6.62
CA PRO A 173 -17.00 -1.75 5.56
C PRO A 173 -16.41 -0.47 4.96
N ARG A 174 -15.69 0.35 5.75
CA ARG A 174 -15.02 1.55 5.23
C ARG A 174 -13.92 1.19 4.24
N VAL A 175 -13.10 0.19 4.59
CA VAL A 175 -12.05 -0.34 3.73
C VAL A 175 -12.65 -0.91 2.43
N GLU A 176 -13.76 -1.65 2.53
CA GLU A 176 -14.47 -2.17 1.37
C GLU A 176 -14.94 -1.03 0.45
N HIS A 177 -15.55 0.02 0.99
CA HIS A 177 -16.05 1.16 0.22
C HIS A 177 -14.90 1.93 -0.45
N MET A 178 -13.79 2.14 0.25
CA MET A 178 -12.58 2.74 -0.32
C MET A 178 -12.04 1.90 -1.48
N MET A 179 -11.91 0.58 -1.31
CA MET A 179 -11.38 -0.29 -2.36
C MET A 179 -12.34 -0.45 -3.55
N ARG A 180 -13.66 -0.39 -3.29
CA ARG A 180 -14.68 -0.34 -4.35
C ARG A 180 -14.51 0.92 -5.20
N ARG A 181 -14.20 2.06 -4.55
CA ARG A 181 -13.89 3.30 -5.27
C ARG A 181 -12.60 3.18 -6.08
N VAL A 182 -11.56 2.51 -5.56
CA VAL A 182 -10.35 2.22 -6.36
C VAL A 182 -10.70 1.45 -7.64
N LEU A 183 -11.51 0.37 -7.56
CA LEU A 183 -11.94 -0.37 -8.76
C LEU A 183 -12.66 0.49 -9.79
N GLN A 184 -13.48 1.45 -9.34
CA GLN A 184 -14.19 2.36 -10.24
C GLN A 184 -13.28 3.40 -10.90
N LEU A 185 -12.22 3.81 -10.18
CA LEU A 185 -11.28 4.83 -10.63
C LEU A 185 -10.22 4.27 -11.58
N ASP A 186 -9.66 3.12 -11.23
CA ASP A 186 -8.66 2.38 -12.00
C ASP A 186 -8.57 0.93 -11.50
N GLU A 187 -9.24 0.01 -12.19
CA GLU A 187 -9.15 -1.43 -11.87
C GLU A 187 -7.77 -2.03 -12.12
N THR A 188 -6.91 -1.36 -12.89
CA THR A 188 -5.58 -1.85 -13.27
C THR A 188 -4.50 -1.47 -12.27
N TYR A 189 -4.79 -0.50 -11.39
CA TYR A 189 -3.85 0.03 -10.42
C TYR A 189 -3.18 -1.09 -9.60
N TYR A 190 -1.85 -0.98 -9.47
CA TYR A 190 -1.00 -1.92 -8.75
C TYR A 190 -1.28 -3.38 -9.12
N HIS A 191 -1.23 -3.69 -10.42
CA HIS A 191 -1.40 -5.05 -10.96
C HIS A 191 -2.78 -5.65 -10.67
N GLY A 192 -3.82 -4.81 -10.68
CA GLY A 192 -5.18 -5.23 -10.30
C GLY A 192 -5.33 -5.46 -8.80
N GLY A 193 -4.60 -4.73 -7.97
CA GLY A 193 -4.53 -4.93 -6.53
C GLY A 193 -5.89 -4.86 -5.83
N ALA A 194 -6.81 -4.02 -6.32
CA ALA A 194 -8.16 -3.96 -5.77
C ALA A 194 -8.97 -5.25 -6.03
N HIS A 195 -8.74 -5.93 -7.16
CA HIS A 195 -9.30 -7.27 -7.37
C HIS A 195 -8.67 -8.30 -6.42
N VAL A 196 -7.35 -8.24 -6.18
CA VAL A 196 -6.72 -9.10 -5.17
C VAL A 196 -7.35 -8.89 -3.80
N PHE A 197 -7.55 -7.63 -3.38
CA PHE A 197 -8.24 -7.30 -2.13
C PHE A 197 -9.63 -7.95 -2.07
N PHE A 198 -10.48 -7.78 -3.09
CA PHE A 198 -11.83 -8.36 -3.05
C PHE A 198 -11.84 -9.89 -3.13
N GLY A 199 -10.86 -10.49 -3.80
CA GLY A 199 -10.60 -11.93 -3.75
C GLY A 199 -10.37 -12.41 -2.32
N VAL A 200 -9.51 -11.71 -1.57
CA VAL A 200 -9.24 -11.98 -0.15
C VAL A 200 -10.46 -11.68 0.72
N TYR A 201 -11.13 -10.55 0.50
CA TYR A 201 -12.27 -10.09 1.28
C TYR A 201 -13.44 -11.09 1.26
N TYR A 202 -13.80 -11.58 0.07
CA TYR A 202 -14.88 -12.56 -0.07
C TYR A 202 -14.41 -14.01 0.18
N GLY A 203 -13.16 -14.32 -0.15
CA GLY A 203 -12.61 -15.68 -0.02
C GLY A 203 -12.26 -16.05 1.41
N GLY A 204 -11.63 -15.13 2.15
CA GLY A 204 -11.09 -15.37 3.49
C GLY A 204 -12.14 -15.40 4.61
N ARG A 205 -13.43 -15.35 4.28
CA ARG A 205 -14.54 -15.31 5.25
C ARG A 205 -15.49 -16.46 5.02
N ALA A 206 -16.07 -17.00 6.08
CA ALA A 206 -17.18 -17.94 5.96
C ALA A 206 -18.43 -17.23 5.39
N PRO A 207 -19.31 -17.91 4.64
CA PRO A 207 -20.51 -17.31 4.09
C PRO A 207 -21.40 -16.59 5.12
N MET A 208 -21.49 -17.13 6.34
CA MET A 208 -22.26 -16.51 7.43
C MET A 208 -21.71 -15.14 7.87
N PHE A 209 -20.45 -14.83 7.57
CA PHE A 209 -19.78 -13.57 7.89
C PHE A 209 -19.50 -12.72 6.64
N GLY A 210 -20.28 -12.91 5.57
CA GLY A 210 -20.18 -12.13 4.33
C GLY A 210 -19.18 -12.67 3.31
N GLY A 211 -18.68 -13.90 3.49
CA GLY A 211 -17.90 -14.59 2.48
C GLY A 211 -18.72 -14.94 1.23
N ASP A 212 -18.09 -14.88 0.08
CA ASP A 212 -18.68 -15.25 -1.22
C ASP A 212 -17.61 -15.80 -2.15
N PHE A 213 -17.45 -17.12 -2.16
CA PHE A 213 -16.38 -17.79 -2.89
C PHE A 213 -16.50 -17.61 -4.42
N ALA A 214 -17.72 -17.44 -4.95
CA ALA A 214 -17.91 -17.23 -6.38
C ALA A 214 -17.45 -15.82 -6.80
N ARG A 215 -17.76 -14.81 -5.97
CA ARG A 215 -17.24 -13.45 -6.17
C ARG A 215 -15.72 -13.41 -5.97
N ALA A 216 -15.20 -14.11 -4.97
CA ALA A 216 -13.76 -14.21 -4.75
C ALA A 216 -13.03 -14.78 -5.98
N GLU A 217 -13.52 -15.88 -6.55
CA GLU A 217 -12.96 -16.48 -7.77
C GLU A 217 -13.00 -15.49 -8.95
N THR A 218 -14.11 -14.78 -9.13
CA THR A 218 -14.25 -13.75 -10.18
C THR A 218 -13.19 -12.66 -10.04
N HIS A 219 -12.95 -12.18 -8.82
CA HIS A 219 -11.95 -11.16 -8.57
C HIS A 219 -10.52 -11.69 -8.76
N PHE A 220 -10.17 -12.88 -8.25
CA PHE A 220 -8.85 -13.47 -8.50
C PHE A 220 -8.59 -13.75 -9.99
N ALA A 221 -9.59 -14.22 -10.73
CA ALA A 221 -9.49 -14.41 -12.18
C ALA A 221 -9.25 -13.09 -12.92
N ARG A 222 -9.95 -12.01 -12.52
CA ARG A 222 -9.74 -10.68 -13.11
C ARG A 222 -8.34 -10.13 -12.78
N ALA A 223 -7.87 -10.27 -11.54
CA ALA A 223 -6.51 -9.89 -11.16
C ALA A 223 -5.45 -10.64 -11.98
N ARG A 224 -5.61 -11.96 -12.18
CA ARG A 224 -4.72 -12.77 -13.03
C ARG A 224 -4.73 -12.30 -14.49
N ALA A 225 -5.89 -11.97 -15.03
CA ALA A 225 -5.99 -11.48 -16.40
C ALA A 225 -5.29 -10.12 -16.59
N LEU A 226 -5.38 -9.24 -15.59
CA LEU A 226 -4.73 -7.92 -15.61
C LEU A 226 -3.21 -8.01 -15.42
N ALA A 227 -2.73 -8.96 -14.62
CA ALA A 227 -1.31 -9.13 -14.33
C ALA A 227 -0.89 -10.61 -14.31
N PRO A 228 -0.68 -11.24 -15.49
CA PRO A 228 -0.31 -12.65 -15.59
C PRO A 228 1.00 -13.02 -14.86
N GLY A 229 1.93 -12.08 -14.77
CA GLY A 229 3.22 -12.27 -14.13
C GLY A 229 3.26 -12.00 -12.62
N PHE A 230 2.17 -11.49 -12.02
CA PHE A 230 2.15 -11.11 -10.60
C PHE A 230 1.75 -12.28 -9.70
N GLN A 231 2.73 -12.92 -9.07
CA GLN A 231 2.57 -14.21 -8.39
C GLN A 231 1.75 -14.12 -7.09
N TRP A 232 1.63 -12.93 -6.49
CA TRP A 232 0.81 -12.72 -5.31
C TRP A 232 -0.67 -13.06 -5.52
N VAL A 233 -1.17 -12.99 -6.75
CA VAL A 233 -2.55 -13.41 -7.08
C VAL A 233 -2.74 -14.90 -6.72
N ASP A 234 -1.80 -15.77 -7.09
CA ASP A 234 -1.86 -17.21 -6.78
C ASP A 234 -1.71 -17.47 -5.28
N VAL A 235 -0.74 -16.80 -4.65
CA VAL A 235 -0.47 -16.96 -3.20
C VAL A 235 -1.71 -16.62 -2.39
N TYR A 236 -2.35 -15.49 -2.69
CA TYR A 236 -3.55 -15.07 -1.98
C TYR A 236 -4.79 -15.91 -2.32
N ARG A 237 -4.95 -16.35 -3.57
CA ARG A 237 -6.01 -17.29 -3.95
C ARG A 237 -5.87 -18.61 -3.17
N ALA A 238 -4.66 -19.15 -3.08
CA ALA A 238 -4.41 -20.36 -2.30
C ALA A 238 -4.73 -20.14 -0.81
N ARG A 239 -4.12 -19.11 -0.20
CA ARG A 239 -4.26 -18.81 1.24
C ARG A 239 -5.70 -18.57 1.68
N TYR A 240 -6.45 -17.77 0.91
CA TYR A 240 -7.76 -17.29 1.36
C TYR A 240 -8.94 -17.99 0.73
N LEU A 241 -8.83 -18.52 -0.50
CA LEU A 241 -9.97 -19.16 -1.17
C LEU A 241 -9.86 -20.68 -1.17
N LEU A 242 -8.77 -21.24 -1.69
CA LEU A 242 -8.62 -22.70 -1.82
C LEU A 242 -8.59 -23.38 -0.44
N ARG A 243 -7.83 -22.79 0.51
CA ARG A 243 -7.83 -23.23 1.91
C ARG A 243 -9.23 -23.19 2.51
N GLN A 244 -9.95 -22.08 2.36
CA GLN A 244 -11.27 -21.90 2.97
C GLN A 244 -12.31 -22.90 2.40
N ARG A 245 -12.10 -23.38 1.17
CA ARG A 245 -12.94 -24.40 0.53
C ARG A 245 -12.49 -25.84 0.81
N GLY A 246 -11.38 -26.05 1.51
CA GLY A 246 -10.82 -27.39 1.75
C GLY A 246 -10.18 -28.02 0.51
N GLU A 247 -9.82 -27.22 -0.51
CA GLU A 247 -9.27 -27.71 -1.79
C GLU A 247 -7.75 -27.93 -1.69
N ARG A 248 -7.32 -28.91 -0.88
CA ARG A 248 -5.91 -29.17 -0.56
C ARG A 248 -5.02 -29.43 -1.78
N GLU A 249 -5.46 -30.27 -2.72
CA GLU A 249 -4.68 -30.58 -3.93
C GLU A 249 -4.45 -29.33 -4.81
N ALA A 250 -5.51 -28.50 -4.97
CA ALA A 250 -5.42 -27.26 -5.73
C ALA A 250 -4.51 -26.23 -5.03
N PHE A 251 -4.58 -26.16 -3.70
CA PHE A 251 -3.68 -25.34 -2.88
C PHE A 251 -2.21 -25.72 -3.10
N HIS A 252 -1.88 -27.01 -2.97
CA HIS A 252 -0.53 -27.52 -3.16
C HIS A 252 0.00 -27.25 -4.57
N ALA A 253 -0.82 -27.53 -5.58
CA ALA A 253 -0.46 -27.33 -6.99
C ALA A 253 -0.19 -25.85 -7.30
N ALA A 254 -1.05 -24.94 -6.83
CA ALA A 254 -0.90 -23.51 -7.06
C ALA A 254 0.38 -22.95 -6.43
N LEU A 255 0.66 -23.28 -5.17
CA LEU A 255 1.85 -22.79 -4.48
C LEU A 255 3.15 -23.42 -5.01
N THR A 256 3.11 -24.70 -5.40
CA THR A 256 4.25 -25.35 -6.06
C THR A 256 4.57 -24.70 -7.41
N ALA A 257 3.54 -24.30 -8.17
CA ALA A 257 3.73 -23.55 -9.41
C ALA A 257 4.36 -22.17 -9.16
N VAL A 258 3.93 -21.44 -8.12
CA VAL A 258 4.56 -20.17 -7.72
C VAL A 258 6.04 -20.38 -7.38
N ARG A 259 6.36 -21.37 -6.55
CA ARG A 259 7.73 -21.69 -6.15
C ARG A 259 8.63 -22.03 -7.36
N ALA A 260 8.11 -22.79 -8.32
CA ALA A 260 8.86 -23.26 -9.49
C ALA A 260 8.89 -22.25 -10.66
N ALA A 261 8.11 -21.18 -10.59
CA ALA A 261 8.02 -20.22 -11.68
C ALA A 261 9.36 -19.53 -11.94
N ALA A 262 9.69 -19.39 -13.23
CA ALA A 262 10.86 -18.65 -13.67
C ALA A 262 10.78 -17.17 -13.25
N ALA A 263 11.92 -16.47 -13.33
CA ALA A 263 11.96 -15.02 -13.17
C ALA A 263 10.92 -14.34 -14.09
N ALA A 264 10.30 -13.28 -13.58
CA ALA A 264 9.32 -12.54 -14.35
C ALA A 264 9.98 -11.91 -15.58
N ALA A 265 9.25 -11.87 -16.70
CA ALA A 265 9.69 -11.15 -17.89
C ALA A 265 9.76 -9.64 -17.64
N ASP A 266 8.90 -9.12 -16.75
CA ASP A 266 8.93 -7.75 -16.26
C ASP A 266 9.82 -7.65 -15.02
N PRO A 267 10.98 -6.96 -15.10
CA PRO A 267 11.87 -6.77 -13.96
C PRO A 267 11.23 -6.04 -12.78
N GLU A 268 10.19 -5.22 -12.99
CA GLU A 268 9.50 -4.52 -11.89
C GLU A 268 8.81 -5.48 -10.92
N LEU A 269 8.58 -6.73 -11.32
CA LEU A 269 7.95 -7.75 -10.48
C LEU A 269 8.96 -8.58 -9.68
N ASN A 270 10.27 -8.38 -9.85
CA ASN A 270 11.29 -9.26 -9.29
C ASN A 270 11.18 -9.41 -7.77
N LEU A 271 11.24 -8.30 -7.03
CA LEU A 271 11.19 -8.33 -5.58
C LEU A 271 9.84 -8.85 -5.08
N ALA A 272 8.74 -8.36 -5.66
CA ALA A 272 7.40 -8.78 -5.27
C ALA A 272 7.21 -10.29 -5.47
N ASN A 273 7.62 -10.84 -6.61
CA ASN A 273 7.51 -12.26 -6.89
C ASN A 273 8.51 -13.09 -6.06
N ALA A 274 9.68 -12.56 -5.74
CA ALA A 274 10.60 -13.22 -4.81
C ALA A 274 9.98 -13.39 -3.42
N LEU A 275 9.31 -12.35 -2.92
CA LEU A 275 8.54 -12.42 -1.68
C LEU A 275 7.32 -13.36 -1.79
N ALA A 276 6.63 -13.39 -2.94
CA ALA A 276 5.53 -14.32 -3.18
C ALA A 276 6.00 -15.79 -3.11
N ARG A 277 7.18 -16.11 -3.67
CA ARG A 277 7.78 -17.45 -3.56
C ARG A 277 8.10 -17.82 -2.13
N LYS A 278 8.73 -16.92 -1.37
CA LYS A 278 8.98 -17.10 0.07
C LYS A 278 7.68 -17.38 0.83
N GLN A 279 6.60 -16.65 0.52
CA GLN A 279 5.30 -16.88 1.16
C GLN A 279 4.67 -18.21 0.75
N ALA A 280 4.81 -18.62 -0.52
CA ALA A 280 4.34 -19.92 -0.99
C ALA A 280 5.07 -21.08 -0.29
N GLU A 281 6.38 -20.97 -0.09
CA GLU A 281 7.18 -21.94 0.67
C GLU A 281 6.71 -22.04 2.12
N ALA A 282 6.46 -20.92 2.79
CA ALA A 282 5.94 -20.90 4.15
C ALA A 282 4.56 -21.56 4.26
N LEU A 283 3.67 -21.30 3.30
CA LEU A 283 2.33 -21.89 3.26
C LEU A 283 2.36 -23.41 2.96
N LEU A 284 3.26 -23.86 2.08
CA LEU A 284 3.47 -25.29 1.81
C LEU A 284 4.03 -26.01 3.05
N ALA A 285 4.92 -25.38 3.81
CA ALA A 285 5.46 -25.95 5.03
C ALA A 285 4.41 -26.14 6.15
N GLN A 286 3.32 -25.37 6.11
CA GLN A 286 2.21 -25.44 7.07
C GLN A 286 1.00 -26.23 6.54
N GLU A 287 1.10 -26.84 5.35
CA GLU A 287 -0.06 -27.44 4.68
C GLU A 287 -0.81 -28.47 5.54
N GLU A 288 -0.10 -29.31 6.29
CA GLU A 288 -0.70 -30.32 7.17
C GLU A 288 -1.49 -29.72 8.34
N GLU A 289 -1.12 -28.54 8.82
CA GLU A 289 -1.83 -27.85 9.90
C GLU A 289 -3.05 -27.08 9.38
N LEU A 290 -3.03 -26.72 8.10
CA LEU A 290 -4.08 -25.91 7.46
C LEU A 290 -5.28 -26.75 6.97
N PHE A 291 -5.13 -28.07 6.80
CA PHE A 291 -6.13 -29.01 6.26
C PHE A 291 -6.20 -30.32 7.04
#